data_AF-A0A816BY96-F1
#
_entry.id   AF-A0A816BY96-F1
#
_cell.length_a   1.000
_cell.length_b   1.000
_cell.length_c   1.000
_cell.angle_alpha   90.00
_cell.angle_beta   90.00
_cell.angle_gamma   90.00
#
_symmetry.space_group_name_H-M   'P 1'
#
loop_
_entity.id
_entity.type
_entity.pdbx_description
1 polymer ?
#
loop_
_entity_poly.entity_id
_entity_poly.type
_entity_poly.pdbx_seq_one_letter_code
_entity_poly.pdbx_strand_id
1 'polypeptide(L)'
;FAVLARRRLAPSVLRKPPFVVDDAKIVAVSAGRHQGRTLKSGDLLPLFNNNNLDIDYNDNLEFVILIDIILKFRTNWKIQVLLRPQSNPNYLNNNDLMELLKTKWKVHFLSKRMIIRLVGPRPIWERLDGGEGGSHPNNIHDCDYALGSIILTDAMPIVLKVQHKV
;
A
#
# COMPACT_ATOMS: atom_id res chain seq x y z
N PHE A 1 -26.09 35.70 -0.81
CA PHE A 1 -26.26 35.46 0.64
C PHE A 1 -26.34 33.94 0.82
N ALA A 2 -25.40 33.18 1.39
CA ALA A 2 -24.33 33.47 2.35
C ALA A 2 -22.95 33.04 1.82
N VAL A 3 -21.96 33.90 2.05
CA VAL A 3 -20.54 33.58 1.89
C VAL A 3 -20.13 32.78 3.12
N LEU A 4 -19.94 31.47 2.97
CA LEU A 4 -19.33 30.63 4.00
C LEU A 4 -17.84 30.98 4.04
N ALA A 5 -17.50 31.93 4.92
CA ALA A 5 -16.13 32.28 5.25
C ALA A 5 -15.40 31.01 5.71
N ARG A 6 -14.50 30.49 4.86
CA ARG A 6 -13.56 29.44 5.26
C ARG A 6 -12.60 30.04 6.28
N ARG A 7 -12.89 29.86 7.55
CA ARG A 7 -11.91 30.05 8.63
C ARG A 7 -10.82 29.01 8.40
N ARG A 8 -9.64 29.46 7.97
CA ARG A 8 -8.42 28.63 7.91
C ARG A 8 -8.13 28.19 9.35
N LEU A 9 -8.45 26.95 9.68
CA LEU A 9 -7.94 26.32 10.89
C LEU A 9 -6.45 26.04 10.66
N ALA A 10 -5.60 26.44 11.60
CA ALA A 10 -4.19 26.05 11.61
C ALA A 10 -4.07 24.51 11.59
N PRO A 11 -2.99 23.94 11.03
CA PRO A 11 -2.80 22.49 11.01
C PRO A 11 -2.77 21.97 12.45
N SER A 12 -3.82 21.24 12.84
CA SER A 12 -3.92 20.58 14.14
C SER A 12 -3.64 19.09 13.95
N VAL A 13 -2.66 18.57 14.70
CA VAL A 13 -2.26 17.16 14.65
C VAL A 13 -3.12 16.37 15.65
N LEU A 14 -3.41 15.10 15.38
CA LEU A 14 -4.17 14.24 16.30
C LEU A 14 -3.30 13.76 17.47
N ARG A 15 -3.86 13.77 18.69
CA ARG A 15 -3.12 13.38 19.91
C ARG A 15 -2.70 11.92 19.93
N LYS A 16 -1.41 11.67 20.21
CA LYS A 16 -0.80 10.32 20.30
C LYS A 16 -1.03 9.69 21.69
N PRO A 17 -1.49 8.43 21.79
CA PRO A 17 -1.47 7.69 23.05
C PRO A 17 -0.04 7.24 23.40
N PRO A 18 0.34 7.20 24.69
CA PRO A 18 1.74 7.09 25.13
C PRO A 18 2.45 5.76 24.83
N PHE A 19 1.75 4.73 24.35
CA PHE A 19 2.28 3.35 24.21
C PHE A 19 2.40 2.86 22.76
N VAL A 20 2.21 3.71 21.75
CA VAL A 20 2.32 3.30 20.34
C VAL A 20 3.57 3.93 19.73
N VAL A 21 4.50 3.10 19.24
CA VAL A 21 5.75 3.55 18.62
C VAL A 21 5.51 4.22 17.26
N ASP A 22 4.39 3.91 16.59
CA ASP A 22 4.03 4.39 15.25
C ASP A 22 2.64 5.04 15.16
N ASP A 23 2.49 6.06 14.32
CA ASP A 23 1.23 6.80 14.16
C ASP A 23 0.28 6.14 13.14
N ALA A 24 0.68 4.97 12.65
CA ALA A 24 0.00 4.19 11.65
C ALA A 24 -1.02 3.22 12.26
N LYS A 25 -2.13 3.01 11.54
CA LYS A 25 -3.18 2.09 11.96
C LYS A 25 -3.02 0.73 11.28
N ILE A 26 -2.95 -0.33 12.09
CA ILE A 26 -2.90 -1.72 11.64
C ILE A 26 -4.18 -2.43 12.06
N VAL A 27 -5.16 -2.47 11.14
CA VAL A 27 -6.50 -3.06 11.38
C VAL A 27 -6.41 -4.56 11.64
N ALA A 28 -5.51 -5.27 10.95
CA ALA A 28 -5.47 -6.73 10.98
C ALA A 28 -5.16 -7.29 12.38
N VAL A 29 -4.37 -6.55 13.16
CA VAL A 29 -3.98 -6.93 14.53
C VAL A 29 -4.59 -6.00 15.59
N SER A 30 -5.60 -5.20 15.21
CA SER A 30 -6.24 -4.22 16.10
C SER A 30 -5.25 -3.34 16.87
N ALA A 31 -4.21 -2.84 16.18
CA ALA A 31 -3.16 -2.03 16.78
C ALA A 31 -3.02 -0.65 16.12
N GLY A 32 -2.51 0.30 16.89
CA GLY A 32 -2.25 1.68 16.47
C GLY A 32 -3.48 2.60 16.49
N ARG A 33 -3.23 3.91 16.36
CA ARG A 33 -4.21 5.02 16.37
C ARG A 33 -5.43 4.81 17.27
N HIS A 34 -6.64 5.10 16.77
CA HIS A 34 -7.87 5.08 17.55
C HIS A 34 -8.29 3.63 17.84
N GLN A 35 -7.76 3.08 18.93
CA GLN A 35 -8.08 1.74 19.45
C GLN A 35 -7.92 0.62 18.42
N GLY A 36 -6.99 0.75 17.45
CA GLY A 36 -6.74 -0.26 16.43
C GLY A 36 -7.86 -0.44 15.39
N ARG A 37 -8.96 0.31 15.47
CA ARG A 37 -10.20 0.05 14.71
C ARG A 37 -10.58 1.19 13.77
N THR A 38 -11.54 0.94 12.87
CA THR A 38 -12.11 2.00 12.01
C THR A 38 -12.85 3.01 12.87
N LEU A 39 -12.85 4.27 12.43
CA LEU A 39 -13.67 5.29 13.05
C LEU A 39 -15.14 4.88 12.95
N LYS A 40 -15.88 5.13 14.01
CA LYS A 40 -17.31 4.93 14.13
C LYS A 40 -17.96 6.25 14.51
N SER A 41 -19.26 6.36 14.24
CA SER A 41 -20.04 7.51 14.70
C SER A 41 -19.94 7.62 16.22
N GLY A 42 -19.72 8.84 16.72
CA GLY A 42 -19.50 9.11 18.14
C GLY A 42 -18.05 9.00 18.63
N ASP A 43 -17.11 8.59 17.77
CA ASP A 43 -15.69 8.60 18.15
C ASP A 43 -15.20 10.05 18.37
N LEU A 44 -14.59 10.29 19.52
CA LEU A 44 -13.96 11.56 19.86
C LEU A 44 -12.46 11.50 19.55
N LEU A 45 -12.00 12.42 18.71
CA LEU A 45 -10.61 12.53 18.28
C LEU A 45 -9.96 13.76 18.90
N PRO A 46 -9.13 13.61 19.95
CA PRO A 46 -8.46 14.74 20.57
C PRO A 46 -7.49 15.38 19.58
N LEU A 47 -7.64 16.68 19.36
CA LEU A 47 -6.69 17.50 18.62
C LEU A 47 -5.61 18.01 19.57
N PHE A 48 -4.37 18.12 19.07
CA PHE A 48 -3.34 18.90 19.75
C PHE A 48 -3.69 20.39 19.63
N ASN A 49 -3.61 21.11 20.75
CA ASN A 49 -3.69 22.56 20.82
C ASN A 49 -2.30 23.07 21.21
N ASN A 50 -1.66 23.85 20.34
CA ASN A 50 -0.24 24.23 20.45
C ASN A 50 0.05 25.16 21.66
N ASN A 51 -0.97 25.56 22.42
CA ASN A 51 -0.84 26.59 23.44
C ASN A 51 -0.21 26.13 24.77
N ASN A 52 0.02 24.83 25.00
CA ASN A 52 0.34 24.29 26.35
C ASN A 52 1.54 23.30 26.40
N LEU A 53 2.49 23.36 25.47
CA LEU A 53 3.72 22.57 25.55
C LEU A 53 4.94 23.48 25.28
N ASP A 54 5.91 23.48 26.20
CA ASP A 54 7.27 24.05 26.04
C ASP A 54 8.08 23.27 24.99
N ILE A 55 7.54 23.16 23.78
CA ILE A 55 8.25 22.57 22.64
C ILE A 55 8.38 23.71 21.63
N ASP A 56 9.62 24.10 21.38
CA ASP A 56 10.03 25.14 20.44
C ASP A 56 9.75 24.68 18.98
N TYR A 57 8.47 24.50 18.64
CA TYR A 57 8.02 24.33 17.27
C TYR A 57 7.93 25.71 16.66
N ASN A 58 8.87 26.02 15.77
CA ASN A 58 8.87 27.23 14.96
C ASN A 58 7.70 27.15 13.96
N ASP A 59 6.48 27.44 14.43
CA ASP A 59 5.17 27.22 13.78
C ASP A 59 4.89 28.18 12.60
N ASN A 60 5.85 29.02 12.22
CA ASN A 60 5.71 29.98 11.11
C ASN A 60 6.19 29.42 9.76
N LEU A 61 6.17 28.10 9.56
CA LEU A 61 6.41 27.51 8.25
C LEU A 61 5.13 27.59 7.41
N GLU A 62 5.05 28.61 6.56
CA GLU A 62 4.09 28.61 5.45
C GLU A 62 4.42 27.47 4.49
N PHE A 63 3.64 26.39 4.55
CA PHE A 63 3.72 25.32 3.56
C PHE A 63 3.14 25.82 2.23
N VAL A 64 4.01 26.32 1.36
CA VAL A 64 3.68 26.55 -0.05
C VAL A 64 3.68 25.20 -0.76
N ILE A 65 2.50 24.65 -1.02
CA ILE A 65 2.36 23.49 -1.88
C ILE A 65 2.53 23.96 -3.31
N LEU A 66 3.68 23.64 -3.92
CA LEU A 66 3.88 23.79 -5.36
C LEU A 66 2.84 22.93 -6.07
N ILE A 67 1.91 23.59 -6.78
CA ILE A 67 0.77 22.95 -7.46
C ILE A 67 1.23 21.84 -8.43
N ASP A 68 2.43 21.99 -8.98
CA ASP A 68 3.03 21.08 -9.96
C ASP A 68 3.54 19.76 -9.34
N ILE A 69 3.66 19.67 -8.01
CA ILE A 69 4.06 18.46 -7.29
C ILE A 69 2.83 17.61 -6.90
N ILE A 70 1.61 18.12 -7.11
CA ILE A 70 0.39 17.37 -6.81
C ILE A 70 0.25 16.21 -7.80
N LEU A 71 0.29 14.99 -7.25
CA LEU A 71 0.01 13.79 -8.03
C LEU A 71 -1.38 13.86 -8.65
N LYS A 72 -1.43 13.91 -9.99
CA LYS A 72 -2.70 13.81 -10.73
C LYS A 72 -3.19 12.37 -10.68
N PHE A 73 -4.42 12.17 -10.20
CA PHE A 73 -5.06 10.86 -10.22
C PHE A 73 -5.28 10.40 -11.66
N ARG A 74 -4.74 9.22 -11.98
CA ARG A 74 -4.90 8.56 -13.29
C ARG A 74 -5.51 7.19 -13.09
N THR A 75 -6.19 6.70 -14.11
CA THR A 75 -6.75 5.33 -14.12
C THR A 75 -5.76 4.30 -14.66
N ASN A 76 -4.77 4.75 -15.43
CA ASN A 76 -3.74 3.91 -16.03
C ASN A 76 -2.35 4.31 -15.50
N TRP A 77 -1.57 3.32 -15.09
CA TRP A 77 -0.24 3.50 -14.50
C TRP A 77 0.77 2.60 -15.20
N LYS A 78 1.98 3.12 -15.42
CA LYS A 78 3.15 2.31 -15.75
C LYS A 78 3.99 2.18 -14.48
N ILE A 79 4.20 0.95 -14.03
CA ILE A 79 4.95 0.65 -12.82
C ILE A 79 6.25 -0.03 -13.26
N GLN A 80 7.39 0.52 -12.87
CA GLN A 80 8.68 -0.12 -13.09
C GLN A 80 8.87 -1.22 -12.03
N VAL A 81 9.37 -2.37 -12.47
CA VAL A 81 9.61 -3.53 -11.61
C VAL A 81 11.04 -4.00 -11.77
N LEU A 82 11.62 -4.50 -10.69
CA LEU A 82 12.91 -5.18 -10.71
C LEU A 82 12.66 -6.68 -10.75
N LEU A 83 13.26 -7.36 -11.72
CA LEU A 83 13.24 -8.81 -11.79
C LEU A 83 14.07 -9.37 -10.64
N ARG A 84 13.52 -10.37 -9.94
CA ARG A 84 14.21 -11.07 -8.85
C ARG A 84 14.79 -12.38 -9.37
N PRO A 85 15.72 -13.01 -8.63
CA PRO A 85 16.25 -14.34 -8.99
C PRO A 85 15.17 -15.41 -9.19
N GLN A 86 14.01 -15.26 -8.54
CA GLN A 86 12.84 -16.12 -8.72
C GLN A 86 12.17 -15.97 -10.11
N SER A 87 12.47 -14.91 -10.86
CA SER A 87 12.11 -14.74 -12.28
C SER A 87 13.05 -15.53 -13.20
N ASN A 88 13.61 -16.64 -12.73
CA ASN A 88 14.51 -17.50 -13.49
C ASN A 88 13.72 -18.15 -14.66
N PRO A 89 14.32 -18.22 -15.88
CA PRO A 89 13.73 -18.89 -17.04
C PRO A 89 13.17 -20.30 -16.79
N ASN A 90 13.69 -21.01 -15.79
CA ASN A 90 13.20 -22.35 -15.40
C ASN A 90 11.78 -22.35 -14.81
N TYR A 91 11.26 -21.20 -14.37
CA TYR A 91 9.89 -21.06 -13.86
C TYR A 91 8.96 -20.49 -14.92
N LEU A 92 9.42 -19.44 -15.58
CA LEU A 92 8.67 -18.69 -16.59
C LEU A 92 9.65 -18.38 -17.72
N ASN A 93 9.38 -18.89 -18.91
CA ASN A 93 10.30 -18.63 -20.03
C ASN A 93 10.30 -17.14 -20.41
N ASN A 94 11.29 -16.74 -21.21
CA ASN A 94 11.50 -15.34 -21.56
C ASN A 94 10.32 -14.73 -22.35
N ASN A 95 9.60 -15.54 -23.14
CA ASN A 95 8.46 -15.05 -23.92
C ASN A 95 7.29 -14.71 -23.00
N ASP A 96 6.97 -15.62 -22.08
CA ASP A 96 5.90 -15.44 -21.11
C ASP A 96 6.21 -14.29 -20.14
N LEU A 97 7.48 -14.11 -19.75
CA LEU A 97 7.90 -12.98 -18.93
C LEU A 97 7.67 -11.66 -19.66
N MET A 98 8.02 -11.60 -20.94
CA MET A 98 7.83 -10.41 -21.76
C MET A 98 6.35 -10.12 -22.01
N GLU A 99 5.51 -11.14 -22.18
CA GLU A 99 4.06 -10.98 -22.25
C GLU A 99 3.50 -10.43 -20.93
N LEU A 100 3.91 -10.99 -19.80
CA LEU A 100 3.51 -10.55 -18.47
C LEU A 100 3.83 -9.05 -18.23
N LEU A 101 5.03 -8.61 -18.64
CA LEU A 101 5.47 -7.22 -18.52
C LEU A 101 4.77 -6.26 -19.48
N LYS A 102 4.35 -6.73 -20.66
CA LYS A 102 3.61 -5.92 -21.66
C LYS A 102 2.11 -5.84 -21.37
N THR A 103 1.59 -6.82 -20.64
CA THR A 103 0.17 -6.93 -20.32
C THR A 103 -0.31 -5.74 -19.50
N LYS A 104 -1.48 -5.20 -19.86
CA LYS A 104 -2.19 -4.23 -19.01
C LYS A 104 -3.04 -4.97 -18.00
N TRP A 105 -2.70 -4.82 -16.73
CA TRP A 105 -3.39 -5.46 -15.61
C TRP A 105 -4.47 -4.56 -15.03
N LYS A 106 -5.67 -5.10 -14.78
CA LYS A 106 -6.76 -4.37 -14.12
C LYS A 106 -6.79 -4.71 -12.63
N VAL A 107 -6.94 -3.70 -11.77
CA VAL A 107 -7.12 -3.92 -10.33
C VAL A 107 -8.48 -4.57 -10.07
N HIS A 108 -8.48 -5.71 -9.38
CA HIS A 108 -9.69 -6.43 -9.00
C HIS A 108 -10.39 -5.78 -7.80
N PHE A 109 -11.72 -5.85 -7.75
CA PHE A 109 -12.53 -5.23 -6.68
C PHE A 109 -12.29 -5.83 -5.29
N LEU A 110 -11.80 -7.08 -5.22
CA LEU A 110 -11.42 -7.73 -3.95
C LEU A 110 -10.02 -7.30 -3.44
N SER A 111 -9.39 -6.30 -4.04
CA SER A 111 -8.15 -5.73 -3.51
C SER A 111 -8.39 -5.12 -2.13
N LYS A 112 -7.41 -5.30 -1.23
CA LYS A 112 -7.45 -4.82 0.16
C LYS A 112 -6.18 -4.00 0.44
N ARG A 113 -6.10 -3.39 1.63
CA ARG A 113 -4.98 -2.51 2.01
C ARG A 113 -3.61 -3.21 1.93
N MET A 114 -3.55 -4.51 2.26
CA MET A 114 -2.33 -5.31 2.25
C MET A 114 -2.00 -5.92 0.88
N ILE A 115 -3.00 -6.13 0.04
CA ILE A 115 -2.85 -6.93 -1.19
C ILE A 115 -3.70 -6.32 -2.30
N ILE A 116 -3.07 -5.97 -3.41
CA ILE A 116 -3.77 -5.62 -4.65
C ILE A 116 -3.85 -6.87 -5.52
N ARG A 117 -5.05 -7.25 -5.94
CA ARG A 117 -5.27 -8.36 -6.88
C ARG A 117 -5.34 -7.83 -8.31
N LEU A 118 -4.68 -8.50 -9.23
CA LEU A 118 -4.62 -8.13 -10.63
C LEU A 118 -5.40 -9.13 -11.48
N VAL A 119 -6.20 -8.60 -12.41
CA VAL A 119 -6.92 -9.36 -13.44
C VAL A 119 -6.18 -9.20 -14.75
N GLY A 120 -5.90 -10.33 -15.39
CA GLY A 120 -5.22 -10.41 -16.67
C GLY A 120 -5.10 -11.87 -17.14
N PRO A 121 -4.26 -12.14 -18.15
CA PRO A 121 -3.97 -13.48 -18.62
C PRO A 121 -3.33 -14.31 -17.50
N ARG A 122 -3.54 -15.62 -17.55
CA ARG A 122 -2.87 -16.53 -16.62
C ARG A 122 -1.40 -16.66 -17.05
N PRO A 123 -0.44 -16.61 -16.10
CA PRO A 123 0.93 -16.93 -16.42
C PRO A 123 1.04 -18.38 -16.90
N ILE A 124 1.88 -18.60 -17.90
CA ILE A 124 2.22 -19.92 -18.40
C ILE A 124 3.51 -20.34 -17.68
N TRP A 125 3.50 -21.55 -17.12
CA TRP A 125 4.61 -22.08 -16.34
C TRP A 125 5.40 -23.07 -17.18
N GLU A 126 6.72 -22.97 -17.15
CA GLU A 126 7.60 -23.88 -17.91
C GLU A 126 7.69 -25.27 -17.26
N ARG A 127 7.55 -25.32 -15.94
CA ARG A 127 7.61 -26.57 -15.16
C ARG A 127 6.23 -27.19 -14.95
N LEU A 128 6.22 -28.50 -14.77
CA LEU A 128 4.99 -29.29 -14.56
C LEU A 128 4.48 -29.26 -13.10
N ASP A 129 5.37 -29.07 -12.13
CA ASP A 129 5.04 -29.02 -10.71
C ASP A 129 6.05 -28.19 -9.91
N GLY A 130 5.80 -28.03 -8.61
CA GLY A 130 6.63 -27.31 -7.66
C GLY A 130 7.74 -28.13 -7.02
N GLY A 131 7.87 -29.42 -7.38
CA GLY A 131 8.73 -30.38 -6.70
C GLY A 131 8.41 -30.48 -5.20
N GLU A 132 9.43 -30.33 -4.37
CA GLU A 132 9.31 -30.31 -2.91
C GLU A 132 8.51 -29.10 -2.39
N GLY A 133 8.31 -28.05 -3.20
CA GLY A 133 7.44 -26.92 -2.88
C GLY A 133 5.94 -27.25 -3.03
N GLY A 134 5.59 -28.38 -3.64
CA GLY A 134 4.21 -28.87 -3.78
C GLY A 134 3.79 -29.12 -5.23
N SER A 135 2.52 -29.50 -5.41
CA SER A 135 2.04 -30.02 -6.69
C SER A 135 1.86 -28.97 -7.79
N HIS A 136 1.75 -27.68 -7.45
CA HIS A 136 1.48 -26.65 -8.46
C HIS A 136 2.78 -26.03 -9.02
N PRO A 137 2.92 -25.85 -10.35
CA PRO A 137 4.03 -25.15 -11.01
C PRO A 137 4.40 -23.74 -10.52
N ASN A 138 3.62 -23.12 -9.64
CA ASN A 138 3.94 -21.80 -9.09
C ASN A 138 4.58 -21.90 -7.69
N ASN A 139 4.52 -23.08 -7.07
CA ASN A 139 4.99 -23.28 -5.71
C ASN A 139 6.52 -23.27 -5.63
N ILE A 140 7.04 -22.44 -4.75
CA ILE A 140 8.45 -22.42 -4.36
C ILE A 140 8.53 -22.73 -2.87
N HIS A 141 9.70 -23.18 -2.40
CA HIS A 141 9.93 -23.25 -0.96
C HIS A 141 9.67 -21.89 -0.32
N ASP A 142 9.09 -21.91 0.87
CA ASP A 142 8.73 -20.69 1.59
C ASP A 142 9.93 -19.74 1.71
N CYS A 143 9.71 -18.49 1.32
CA CYS A 143 10.73 -17.45 1.38
C CYS A 143 10.10 -16.11 1.75
N ASP A 144 10.93 -15.20 2.26
CA ASP A 144 10.49 -13.84 2.56
C ASP A 144 10.10 -13.07 1.30
N TYR A 145 9.00 -12.31 1.42
CA TYR A 145 8.53 -11.45 0.35
C TYR A 145 8.86 -9.98 0.65
N ALA A 146 9.45 -9.30 -0.32
CA ALA A 146 9.64 -7.86 -0.21
C ALA A 146 8.33 -7.11 -0.45
N LEU A 147 8.21 -5.94 0.17
CA LEU A 147 7.14 -5.00 -0.13
C LEU A 147 7.18 -4.59 -1.60
N GLY A 148 6.00 -4.53 -2.24
CA GLY A 148 5.89 -4.26 -3.67
C GLY A 148 6.14 -5.47 -4.56
N SER A 149 6.48 -6.63 -4.00
CA SER A 149 6.63 -7.86 -4.80
C SER A 149 5.32 -8.24 -5.47
N ILE A 150 5.43 -8.72 -6.70
CA ILE A 150 4.34 -9.31 -7.46
C ILE A 150 4.45 -10.83 -7.29
N ILE A 151 3.48 -11.42 -6.60
CA ILE A 151 3.38 -12.87 -6.47
C ILE A 151 2.45 -13.37 -7.56
N LEU A 152 2.96 -14.25 -8.40
CA LEU A 152 2.17 -14.90 -9.45
C LEU A 152 1.41 -16.07 -8.84
N THR A 153 0.09 -16.07 -9.02
CA THR A 153 -0.79 -17.17 -8.65
C THR A 153 -1.55 -17.60 -9.90
N ASP A 154 -2.20 -18.76 -9.88
CA ASP A 154 -2.82 -19.33 -11.09
C ASP A 154 -4.13 -18.65 -11.48
N ALA A 155 -4.71 -17.91 -10.54
CA ALA A 155 -5.93 -17.15 -10.78
C ALA A 155 -5.62 -15.67 -11.02
N MET A 156 -4.97 -15.01 -10.05
CA MET A 156 -4.81 -13.57 -10.02
C MET A 156 -3.48 -13.20 -9.37
N PRO A 157 -2.51 -12.66 -10.13
CA PRO A 157 -1.31 -12.11 -9.53
C PRO A 157 -1.64 -11.07 -8.46
N ILE A 158 -0.82 -11.02 -7.42
CA ILE A 158 -1.02 -10.12 -6.29
C ILE A 158 0.19 -9.22 -6.06
N VAL A 159 -0.05 -7.95 -5.80
CA VAL A 159 0.98 -7.00 -5.37
C VAL A 159 0.90 -6.85 -3.86
N LEU A 160 2.00 -7.17 -3.17
CA LEU A 160 2.11 -6.98 -1.73
C LEU A 160 2.30 -5.51 -1.38
N LYS A 161 1.52 -5.05 -0.41
CA LYS A 161 1.57 -3.68 0.10
C LYS A 161 1.73 -3.65 1.61
N VAL A 162 2.37 -2.59 2.07
CA VAL A 162 2.33 -2.24 3.49
C VAL A 162 0.89 -1.88 3.85
N GLN A 163 0.37 -2.44 4.93
CA GLN A 163 -0.69 -1.79 5.67
C GLN A 163 -0.07 -0.59 6.39
N HIS A 164 0.04 0.55 5.68
CA HIS A 164 0.68 1.82 6.09
C HIS A 164 1.37 1.79 7.45
N LYS A 165 2.71 1.92 7.44
CA LYS A 165 3.52 2.47 8.52
C LYS A 165 3.84 3.91 8.05
N VAL A 166 3.20 4.91 8.65
CA VAL A 166 3.52 6.34 8.47
C VAL A 166 3.77 6.87 9.86
#